data_AF-A0A3R7A879-F1
#
_entry.id   AF-A0A3R7A879-F1
#
_cell.length_a   1.000
_cell.length_b   1.000
_cell.length_c   1.000
_cell.angle_alpha   90.00
_cell.angle_beta   90.00
_cell.angle_gamma   90.00
#
_symmetry.space_group_name_H-M   'P 1'
#
loop_
_entity.id
_entity.type
_entity.pdbx_description
1 polymer ?
#
loop_
_entity_poly.entity_id
_entity_poly.type
_entity_poly.pdbx_seq_one_letter_code
_entity_poly.pdbx_strand_id
1 'polypeptide(L)'
;MTTVTVSFKGAQEKILEEMIDLGIVRTKTEAIRVAMLNFALTSGLMSKEKILGAIHKQAKSIRVNEADLQGMIERAKEEQGSPRLHNV
;
A
#
# COMPACT_ATOMS: atom_id res chain seq x y z
N MET A 1 -16.85 2.62 -3.08
CA MET A 1 -16.09 1.85 -2.07
C MET A 1 -16.87 0.59 -1.80
N THR A 2 -16.23 -0.59 -1.84
CA THR A 2 -16.88 -1.86 -1.52
C THR A 2 -16.30 -2.34 -0.19
N THR A 3 -17.14 -2.49 0.83
CA THR A 3 -16.72 -2.98 2.15
C THR A 3 -16.94 -4.48 2.21
N VAL A 4 -15.92 -5.22 2.65
CA VAL A 4 -15.99 -6.67 2.85
C VAL A 4 -15.50 -6.97 4.25
N THR A 5 -16.30 -7.72 5.01
CA THR A 5 -15.93 -8.25 6.32
C THR A 5 -15.47 -9.69 6.16
N VAL A 6 -14.24 -9.98 6.59
CA VAL A 6 -13.64 -11.32 6.51
C VAL A 6 -13.20 -11.75 7.91
N SER A 7 -13.53 -12.98 8.29
CA SER A 7 -13.02 -13.60 9.52
C SER A 7 -11.88 -14.55 9.17
N PHE A 8 -10.70 -14.31 9.71
CA PHE A 8 -9.54 -15.20 9.58
C PHE A 8 -9.52 -16.17 10.75
N LYS A 9 -9.11 -17.42 10.50
CA LYS A 9 -9.00 -18.44 11.55
C LYS A 9 -7.72 -19.26 11.38
N GLY A 10 -7.12 -19.63 12.51
CA GLY A 10 -5.99 -20.56 12.56
C GLY A 10 -4.79 -20.06 11.74
N ALA A 11 -4.38 -20.84 10.74
CA ALA A 11 -3.21 -20.51 9.91
C ALA A 11 -3.34 -19.16 9.19
N GLN A 12 -4.55 -18.76 8.79
CA GLN A 12 -4.77 -17.48 8.09
C GLN A 12 -4.47 -16.28 8.98
N GLU A 13 -4.87 -16.37 10.26
CA GLU A 13 -4.62 -15.31 11.24
C GLU A 13 -3.12 -15.18 11.51
N LYS A 14 -2.42 -16.31 11.72
CA LYS A 14 -0.97 -16.32 11.90
C LYS A 14 -0.20 -15.72 10.72
N ILE A 15 -0.58 -16.06 9.49
CA ILE A 15 0.06 -15.48 8.29
C ILE A 15 -0.16 -13.97 8.26
N LEU A 16 -1.36 -13.51 8.60
CA LEU A 16 -1.70 -12.09 8.59
C LEU A 16 -0.91 -11.31 9.66
N GLU A 17 -0.73 -11.89 10.84
CA GLU A 17 0.10 -11.34 11.93
C GLU A 17 1.57 -11.27 11.50
N GLU A 18 2.12 -12.36 10.97
CA GLU A 18 3.50 -12.42 10.51
C GLU A 18 3.81 -11.37 9.41
N MET A 19 2.87 -11.14 8.49
CA MET A 19 3.01 -10.10 7.46
C MET A 19 3.14 -8.69 8.06
N ILE A 20 2.47 -8.42 9.18
CA ILE A 20 2.54 -7.14 9.89
C ILE A 20 3.84 -7.06 10.69
N ASP A 21 4.19 -8.13 11.41
CA ASP A 21 5.37 -8.18 12.28
C ASP A 21 6.67 -8.05 11.47
N LEU A 22 6.73 -8.65 10.27
CA LEU A 22 7.85 -8.50 9.33
C LEU A 22 7.85 -7.13 8.62
N GLY A 23 6.85 -6.28 8.86
CA GLY A 23 6.74 -4.95 8.23
C GLY A 23 6.44 -5.00 6.72
N ILE A 24 5.99 -6.14 6.19
CA ILE A 24 5.61 -6.28 4.77
C ILE A 24 4.39 -5.41 4.47
N VAL A 25 3.47 -5.29 5.43
CA VAL A 25 2.25 -4.47 5.36
C VAL A 25 1.98 -3.81 6.70
N ARG A 26 1.28 -2.67 6.71
CA ARG A 26 0.98 -1.90 7.93
C ARG A 26 -0.36 -2.26 8.55
N THR A 27 -1.29 -2.79 7.76
CA THR A 27 -2.66 -3.07 8.20
C THR A 27 -3.17 -4.40 7.66
N LYS A 28 -4.15 -5.00 8.37
CA LYS A 28 -4.85 -6.21 7.92
C LYS A 28 -5.47 -6.04 6.53
N THR A 29 -6.05 -4.88 6.25
CA THR A 29 -6.64 -4.56 4.93
C THR A 29 -5.59 -4.48 3.82
N GLU A 30 -4.39 -4.02 4.14
CA GLU A 30 -3.27 -3.99 3.19
C GLU A 30 -2.73 -5.40 2.92
N ALA A 31 -2.61 -6.23 3.97
CA ALA A 31 -2.25 -7.65 3.84
C ALA A 31 -3.14 -8.37 2.82
N ILE A 32 -4.46 -8.17 2.91
CA ILE A 32 -5.42 -8.79 1.98
C ILE A 32 -5.28 -8.25 0.56
N ARG A 33 -5.07 -6.94 0.39
CA ARG A 33 -4.81 -6.37 -0.94
C ARG A 33 -3.55 -6.96 -1.57
N VAL A 34 -2.47 -7.10 -0.80
CA VAL A 34 -1.22 -7.72 -1.26
C VAL A 34 -1.44 -9.19 -1.60
N ALA A 35 -2.15 -9.95 -0.76
CA ALA A 35 -2.45 -11.36 -1.01
C ALA A 35 -3.24 -11.57 -2.31
N MET A 36 -4.24 -10.71 -2.59
CA MET A 36 -5.01 -10.75 -3.85
C MET A 36 -4.14 -10.46 -5.07
N LEU A 37 -3.28 -9.44 -4.99
CA LEU A 37 -2.34 -9.10 -6.08
C LEU A 37 -1.35 -10.24 -6.33
N ASN A 38 -0.77 -10.80 -5.26
CA ASN A 38 0.15 -11.91 -5.35
C ASN A 38 -0.53 -13.14 -5.97
N PHE A 39 -1.72 -13.51 -5.50
CA PHE A 39 -2.49 -14.61 -6.06
C PHE A 39 -2.77 -14.41 -7.55
N ALA A 40 -3.19 -13.20 -7.96
CA ALA A 40 -3.45 -12.91 -9.36
C ALA A 40 -2.21 -13.07 -10.26
N LEU A 41 -1.03 -12.69 -9.75
CA LEU A 41 0.25 -12.87 -10.44
C LEU A 41 0.69 -14.33 -10.50
N THR A 42 0.71 -15.01 -9.35
CA THR A 42 1.26 -16.38 -9.24
C THR A 42 0.37 -17.43 -9.89
N SER A 43 -0.94 -17.21 -9.95
CA SER A 43 -1.88 -18.10 -10.65
C SER A 43 -1.94 -17.88 -12.16
N GLY A 44 -1.31 -16.80 -12.67
CA GLY A 44 -1.46 -16.39 -14.07
C GLY A 44 -2.82 -15.80 -14.41
N LEU A 45 -3.70 -15.58 -13.42
CA LEU A 45 -5.01 -14.95 -13.61
C LEU A 45 -4.88 -13.57 -14.27
N MET A 46 -3.86 -12.81 -13.88
CA MET A 46 -3.51 -11.55 -14.53
C MET A 46 -2.01 -11.46 -14.77
N SER A 47 -1.62 -10.99 -15.95
CA SER A 47 -0.23 -10.67 -16.22
C SER A 47 0.18 -9.40 -15.46
N LYS A 48 1.48 -9.28 -15.20
CA LYS A 48 2.06 -8.10 -14.54
C LYS A 48 1.72 -6.81 -15.30
N GLU A 49 1.74 -6.84 -16.61
CA GLU A 49 1.43 -5.69 -17.49
C GLU A 49 -0.02 -5.26 -17.32
N LYS A 50 -0.95 -6.21 -17.24
CA LYS A 50 -2.38 -5.92 -17.01
C LYS A 50 -2.62 -5.29 -15.65
N ILE A 51 -1.96 -5.80 -14.60
CA ILE A 51 -2.07 -5.24 -13.25
C ILE A 51 -1.51 -3.82 -13.21
N LEU A 52 -0.30 -3.61 -13.72
CA LEU A 52 0.33 -2.28 -13.77
C LEU A 52 -0.50 -1.29 -14.61
N GLY A 53 -1.05 -1.74 -15.74
CA GLY A 53 -1.94 -0.93 -16.56
C GLY A 53 -3.20 -0.48 -15.82
N ALA A 54 -3.81 -1.37 -15.02
CA ALA A 54 -4.98 -1.05 -14.22
C ALA A 54 -4.66 -0.04 -13.10
N ILE A 55 -3.54 -0.22 -12.39
CA ILE A 55 -3.07 0.71 -11.36
C ILE A 55 -2.81 2.10 -11.98
N HIS A 56 -2.13 2.15 -13.13
CA HIS A 56 -1.81 3.40 -13.82
C HIS A 56 -3.07 4.13 -14.31
N LYS A 57 -4.04 3.40 -14.84
CA LYS A 57 -5.33 3.97 -15.28
C LYS A 57 -6.08 4.59 -14.10
N GLN A 58 -6.04 3.94 -12.94
CA GLN A 58 -6.66 4.47 -11.72
C GLN A 58 -5.89 5.71 -11.22
N ALA A 59 -4.57 5.70 -11.22
CA ALA A 59 -3.76 6.85 -10.82
C ALA A 59 -3.99 8.08 -11.72
N LYS A 60 -4.10 7.88 -13.04
CA LYS A 60 -4.43 8.96 -14.00
C LYS A 60 -5.80 9.59 -13.78
N SER A 61 -6.73 8.86 -13.15
CA SER A 61 -8.07 9.39 -12.83
C SER A 61 -8.07 10.28 -11.57
N ILE A 62 -6.98 10.28 -10.81
CA ILE A 62 -6.80 11.16 -9.66
C ILE A 62 -6.51 12.57 -10.20
N ARG A 63 -7.54 13.43 -10.20
CA ARG A 63 -7.34 14.87 -10.36
C ARG A 63 -6.63 15.37 -9.11
N VAL A 64 -5.37 15.73 -9.23
CA VAL A 64 -4.64 16.37 -8.14
C VAL A 64 -4.83 17.88 -8.29
N ASN A 65 -5.38 18.51 -7.26
CA ASN A 65 -5.46 19.96 -7.17
C ASN A 65 -4.05 20.52 -6.91
N GLU A 66 -3.70 21.62 -7.56
CA GLU A 66 -2.39 22.27 -7.44
C GLU A 66 -2.07 22.63 -5.98
N ALA A 67 -3.06 23.08 -5.23
CA ALA A 67 -2.91 23.37 -3.80
C ALA A 67 -2.54 22.12 -2.96
N ASP A 68 -3.11 20.96 -3.29
CA ASP A 68 -2.82 19.71 -2.59
C ASP A 68 -1.41 19.20 -2.91
N LEU A 69 -0.96 19.37 -4.17
CA LEU A 69 0.42 19.07 -4.58
C LEU A 69 1.42 19.96 -3.84
N GLN A 70 1.15 21.27 -3.76
CA GLN A 70 2.02 22.21 -3.08
C GLN A 70 2.20 21.82 -1.61
N GLY A 71 1.09 21.52 -0.92
CA GLY A 71 1.12 21.09 0.47
C GLY A 71 1.77 19.71 0.69
N MET A 72 1.76 18.82 -0.32
CA MET A 72 2.53 17.57 -0.26
C MET A 72 4.04 17.80 -0.43
N ILE A 73 4.43 18.71 -1.33
CA ILE A 73 5.83 19.09 -1.56
C ILE A 73 6.42 19.77 -0.32
N GLU A 74 5.67 20.67 0.33
CA GLU A 74 6.10 21.34 1.56
C GLU A 74 6.33 20.35 2.70
N ARG A 75 5.39 19.44 2.94
CA ARG A 75 5.55 18.38 3.95
C ARG A 75 6.75 17.46 3.67
N ALA A 76 6.96 17.06 2.43
CA ALA A 76 8.11 16.23 2.05
C ALA A 76 9.45 16.97 2.24
N LYS A 77 9.48 18.30 2.05
CA LYS A 77 10.66 19.13 2.32
C LYS A 77 10.94 19.27 3.82
N GLU A 78 9.91 19.40 4.64
CA GLU A 78 10.04 19.45 6.11
C GLU A 78 10.58 18.14 6.68
N GLU A 79 10.11 17.00 6.15
CA GLU A 79 10.59 15.67 6.54
C GLU A 79 12.06 15.41 6.14
N GLN A 80 12.56 16.06 5.08
CA GLN A 80 13.97 16.02 4.68
C GLN A 80 14.82 17.09 5.37
N GLY A 81 14.20 18.08 6.01
CA GLY A 81 14.85 19.26 6.61
C GLY A 81 15.14 19.16 8.10
N SER A 82 14.81 18.06 8.79
CA SER A 82 15.26 17.82 10.17
C SER A 82 16.60 17.05 10.18
N PRO A 83 17.77 17.72 10.29
CA PRO A 83 18.96 17.02 10.72
C PRO A 83 18.69 16.50 12.13
N ARG A 84 18.74 15.18 12.30
CA ARG A 84 18.88 14.58 13.62
C ARG A 84 20.12 15.20 14.25
N LEU A 85 19.91 16.14 15.17
CA LEU A 85 20.96 16.58 16.10
C LEU A 85 21.26 15.38 17.00
N HIS A 86 22.16 14.52 16.54
CA HIS A 86 23.00 13.74 17.44
C HIS A 86 24.02 14.71 18.00
N ASN A 87 23.76 15.20 19.21
CA ASN A 87 24.84 15.63 20.09
C ASN A 87 24.87 14.65 21.26
N VAL A 88 25.94 13.84 21.23
CA VAL A 88 26.73 13.27 22.34
C VAL A 88 26.03 12.94 23.65
#